data_AF-A0A1G2IXY1-F1
#
_entry.id   AF-A0A1G2IXY1-F1
#
_cell.length_a   1.000
_cell.length_b   1.000
_cell.length_c   1.000
_cell.angle_alpha   90.00
_cell.angle_beta   90.00
_cell.angle_gamma   90.00
#
_symmetry.space_group_name_H-M   'P 1'
#
loop_
_entity.id
_entity.type
_entity.pdbx_description
1 polymer ?
#
loop_
_entity_poly.entity_id
_entity_poly.type
_entity_poly.pdbx_seq_one_letter_code
_entity_poly.pdbx_strand_id
1 'polypeptide(L)'
;MQKGFTLIELIVTMAIIAVLSGIILFSVTQYINKGKDSNVAGNLAVLVPAGEVYYNGNNNSYQDFCDPIKTSVVKNAISQMPKNPAGNCYDESKNPAGICCYAESQAWAACGQKFTDKNLAFCVDSRGVKTDINSADCKSSITQCRN
;
A
#
# COMPACT_ATOMS: atom_id res chain seq x y z
N MET A 1 11.93 -0.09 56.08
CA MET A 1 12.83 0.93 55.50
C MET A 1 12.68 0.85 53.99
N GLN A 2 12.09 1.86 53.35
CA GLN A 2 11.99 1.92 51.89
C GLN A 2 13.37 2.34 51.34
N LYS A 3 14.03 1.45 50.60
CA LYS A 3 15.22 1.81 49.81
C LYS A 3 14.74 2.63 48.63
N GLY A 4 14.97 3.95 48.67
CA GLY A 4 14.75 4.83 47.53
C GLY A 4 15.87 4.69 46.51
N PHE A 5 15.56 4.85 45.23
CA PHE A 5 16.55 4.99 44.16
C PHE A 5 17.29 6.32 44.31
N THR A 6 18.57 6.34 43.93
CA THR A 6 19.37 7.58 43.93
C THR A 6 19.06 8.43 42.71
N LEU A 7 19.21 9.75 42.85
CA LEU A 7 19.07 10.70 41.74
C LEU A 7 20.01 10.38 40.57
N ILE A 8 21.23 9.93 40.86
CA ILE A 8 22.22 9.61 39.83
C ILE A 8 21.84 8.35 39.04
N GLU A 9 21.27 7.33 39.70
CA GLU A 9 20.78 6.13 39.02
C GLU A 9 19.64 6.47 38.05
N LEU A 10 18.73 7.34 38.45
CA LEU A 10 17.63 7.78 37.58
C LEU A 10 18.15 8.59 36.38
N ILE A 11 19.11 9.48 36.61
CA ILE A 11 19.67 10.35 35.56
C ILE A 11 20.49 9.54 34.54
N VAL A 12 21.32 8.59 34.98
CA VAL A 12 22.10 7.72 34.07
C VAL A 12 21.18 6.83 33.25
N THR A 13 20.10 6.32 33.84
CA THR A 13 19.14 5.48 33.13
C THR A 13 18.45 6.24 32.00
N MET A 14 18.01 7.48 32.25
CA MET A 14 17.43 8.32 31.19
C MET A 14 18.44 8.64 30.09
N ALA A 15 19.72 8.87 30.44
CA ALA A 15 20.77 9.10 29.46
C ALA A 15 21.00 7.89 28.54
N ILE A 16 21.02 6.67 29.08
CA ILE A 16 21.18 5.44 28.29
C ILE A 16 19.96 5.18 27.40
N ILE A 17 18.73 5.34 27.95
CA ILE A 17 17.50 5.20 27.16
C ILE A 17 17.46 6.20 26.00
N ALA A 18 17.90 7.44 26.21
CA ALA A 18 17.95 8.45 25.16
C ALA A 18 18.88 8.03 23.99
N VAL A 19 20.07 7.50 24.28
CA VAL A 19 21.00 7.02 23.25
C VAL A 19 20.44 5.82 22.50
N LEU A 20 19.94 4.81 23.22
CA LEU A 20 19.41 3.58 22.61
C LEU A 20 18.15 3.84 21.77
N SER A 21 17.25 4.71 22.24
CA SER A 21 16.02 5.05 21.52
C SER A 21 16.29 5.78 20.20
N GLY A 22 17.35 6.59 20.12
CA GLY A 22 17.76 7.24 18.87
C GLY A 22 18.15 6.25 17.77
N ILE A 23 18.83 5.15 18.12
CA ILE A 23 19.30 4.15 17.14
C ILE A 23 18.13 3.29 16.62
N ILE A 24 17.21 2.92 17.51
CA ILE A 24 16.13 1.97 17.20
C ILE A 24 15.09 2.57 16.24
N LEU A 25 14.90 3.89 16.24
CA LEU A 25 13.84 4.55 15.48
C LEU A 25 13.92 4.29 13.97
N PHE A 26 15.11 4.37 13.37
CA PHE A 26 15.29 4.15 11.93
C PHE A 26 14.91 2.73 11.51
N SER A 27 15.35 1.73 12.28
CA SER A 27 15.03 0.33 12.04
C SER A 27 13.51 0.11 12.12
N VAL A 28 12.87 0.60 13.18
CA VAL A 28 11.41 0.44 13.39
C VAL A 28 10.60 1.10 12.27
N THR A 29 10.97 2.31 11.84
CA THR A 29 10.29 2.97 10.71
C THR A 29 10.37 2.14 9.43
N GLN A 30 11.52 1.53 9.13
CA GLN A 30 11.66 0.64 7.97
C GLN A 30 10.76 -0.60 8.08
N TYR A 31 10.68 -1.24 9.27
CA TYR A 31 9.78 -2.38 9.49
C TYR A 31 8.30 -2.00 9.35
N ILE A 32 7.89 -0.83 9.86
CA ILE A 32 6.52 -0.33 9.69
C ILE A 32 6.21 -0.12 8.21
N ASN A 33 7.13 0.47 7.45
CA ASN A 33 6.95 0.68 6.02
C ASN A 33 6.86 -0.66 5.25
N LYS A 34 7.65 -1.67 5.63
CA LYS A 34 7.50 -3.03 5.08
C LYS A 34 6.11 -3.61 5.37
N GLY A 35 5.58 -3.40 6.58
CA GLY A 35 4.23 -3.82 6.93
C GLY A 35 3.15 -3.13 6.09
N LYS A 36 3.33 -1.82 5.82
CA LYS A 36 2.46 -1.07 4.90
C LYS A 36 2.53 -1.60 3.47
N ASP A 37 3.72 -1.92 2.97
CA ASP A 37 3.90 -2.51 1.65
C ASP A 37 3.19 -3.87 1.53
N SER A 38 3.30 -4.73 2.55
CA SER A 38 2.57 -6.00 2.60
C SER A 38 1.05 -5.81 2.62
N ASN A 39 0.55 -4.77 3.31
CA ASN A 39 -0.88 -4.43 3.30
C ASN A 39 -1.33 -4.00 1.88
N VAL A 40 -0.58 -3.11 1.21
CA VAL A 40 -0.87 -2.70 -0.17
C VAL A 40 -0.85 -3.90 -1.10
N ALA A 41 0.18 -4.75 -1.03
CA ALA A 41 0.29 -5.94 -1.87
C ALA A 41 -0.85 -6.94 -1.63
N GLY A 42 -1.22 -7.17 -0.37
CA GLY A 42 -2.34 -8.04 0.00
C GLY A 42 -3.67 -7.54 -0.55
N ASN A 43 -3.98 -6.25 -0.33
CA ASN A 43 -5.24 -5.66 -0.81
C ASN A 43 -5.30 -5.59 -2.35
N LEU A 44 -4.19 -5.31 -3.04
CA LEU A 44 -4.14 -5.38 -4.50
C LEU A 44 -4.31 -6.82 -4.99
N ALA A 45 -3.70 -7.81 -4.34
CA ALA A 45 -3.80 -9.22 -4.73
C ALA A 45 -5.25 -9.77 -4.64
N VAL A 46 -6.09 -9.21 -3.78
CA VAL A 46 -7.53 -9.55 -3.68
C VAL A 46 -8.31 -9.09 -4.93
N LEU A 47 -7.86 -8.05 -5.63
CA LEU A 47 -8.51 -7.56 -6.84
C LEU A 47 -8.46 -8.57 -7.99
N VAL A 48 -7.46 -9.46 -8.01
CA VAL A 48 -7.31 -10.48 -9.06
C VAL A 48 -8.53 -11.42 -9.14
N PRO A 49 -8.86 -12.21 -8.10
CA PRO A 49 -10.05 -13.06 -8.14
C PRO A 49 -11.35 -12.26 -8.19
N ALA A 50 -11.38 -11.06 -7.61
CA ALA A 50 -12.58 -10.22 -7.67
C ALA A 50 -12.84 -9.68 -9.08
N GLY A 51 -11.78 -9.39 -9.84
CA GLY A 51 -11.87 -9.04 -11.25
C GLY A 51 -12.47 -10.19 -12.06
N GLU A 52 -12.04 -11.43 -11.83
CA GLU A 52 -12.61 -12.59 -12.53
C GLU A 52 -14.11 -12.75 -12.28
N VAL A 53 -14.53 -12.61 -11.02
CA VAL A 53 -15.97 -12.64 -10.67
C VAL A 53 -16.72 -11.48 -11.34
N TYR A 54 -16.11 -10.28 -11.35
CA TYR A 54 -16.70 -9.11 -12.00
C TYR A 54 -16.87 -9.31 -13.51
N TYR A 55 -15.86 -9.82 -14.20
CA TYR A 55 -15.88 -10.07 -15.64
C TYR A 55 -17.04 -11.00 -16.03
N ASN A 56 -17.17 -12.13 -15.33
CA ASN A 56 -18.26 -13.09 -15.55
C ASN A 56 -19.64 -12.50 -15.23
N GLY A 57 -19.73 -11.61 -14.23
CA GLY A 57 -20.98 -10.93 -13.85
C GLY A 57 -21.34 -9.72 -14.71
N ASN A 58 -20.41 -9.19 -15.49
CA ASN A 58 -20.55 -7.94 -16.25
C ASN A 58 -20.41 -8.18 -17.76
N ASN A 59 -21.14 -9.17 -18.29
CA ASN A 59 -21.17 -9.52 -19.72
C ASN A 59 -19.78 -9.72 -20.34
N ASN A 60 -18.88 -10.41 -19.63
CA ASN A 60 -17.50 -10.66 -20.08
C ASN A 60 -16.72 -9.35 -20.34
N SER A 61 -16.84 -8.40 -19.42
CA SER A 61 -16.20 -7.09 -19.52
C SER A 61 -15.70 -6.57 -18.18
N TYR A 62 -14.46 -6.06 -18.12
CA TYR A 62 -13.95 -5.33 -16.94
C TYR A 62 -14.31 -3.84 -16.96
N GLN A 63 -15.12 -3.38 -17.91
CA GLN A 63 -15.54 -2.00 -17.96
C GLN A 63 -16.10 -1.57 -16.60
N ASP A 64 -15.64 -0.42 -16.10
CA ASP A 64 -15.97 0.14 -14.78
C ASP A 64 -15.46 -0.64 -13.55
N PHE A 65 -14.67 -1.70 -13.71
CA PHE A 65 -14.14 -2.47 -12.57
C PHE A 65 -13.34 -1.57 -11.61
N CYS A 66 -12.51 -0.67 -12.14
CA CYS A 66 -11.72 0.27 -11.35
C CYS A 66 -12.50 1.48 -10.80
N ASP A 67 -13.80 1.60 -11.07
CA ASP A 67 -14.62 2.67 -10.52
C ASP A 67 -15.05 2.30 -9.07
N PRO A 68 -14.53 3.00 -8.03
CA PRO A 68 -14.86 2.69 -6.64
C PRO A 68 -16.32 3.00 -6.27
N ILE A 69 -17.08 3.70 -7.12
CA ILE A 69 -18.52 3.92 -6.94
C ILE A 69 -19.30 2.68 -7.38
N LYS A 70 -18.87 2.03 -8.46
CA LYS A 70 -19.54 0.86 -9.05
C LYS A 70 -19.02 -0.46 -8.46
N THR A 71 -17.81 -0.47 -7.93
CA THR A 71 -17.12 -1.68 -7.49
C THR A 71 -16.70 -1.59 -6.02
N SER A 72 -17.48 -2.22 -5.15
CA SER A 72 -17.24 -2.23 -3.69
C SER A 72 -15.91 -2.85 -3.29
N VAL A 73 -15.39 -3.83 -4.06
CA VAL A 73 -14.10 -4.45 -3.74
C VAL A 73 -12.93 -3.48 -3.92
N VAL A 74 -12.94 -2.64 -4.97
CA VAL A 74 -11.92 -1.61 -5.19
C VAL A 74 -12.02 -0.53 -4.11
N LYS A 75 -13.24 -0.10 -3.78
CA LYS A 75 -13.48 0.84 -2.68
C LYS A 75 -12.96 0.32 -1.33
N ASN A 76 -13.24 -0.94 -1.02
CA ASN A 76 -12.78 -1.58 0.21
C ASN A 76 -11.26 -1.78 0.24
N ALA A 77 -10.64 -2.13 -0.88
CA ALA A 77 -9.20 -2.22 -0.98
C ALA A 77 -8.54 -0.86 -0.68
N ILE A 78 -9.06 0.23 -1.25
CA ILE A 78 -8.57 1.59 -1.00
C ILE A 78 -8.76 1.98 0.48
N SER A 79 -9.89 1.65 1.10
CA SER A 79 -10.17 2.05 2.49
C SER A 79 -9.38 1.27 3.55
N GLN A 80 -8.89 0.07 3.22
CA GLN A 80 -8.09 -0.77 4.11
C GLN A 80 -6.59 -0.55 3.98
N MET A 81 -6.17 0.16 2.93
CA MET A 81 -4.77 0.50 2.70
C MET A 81 -4.35 1.76 3.48
N PRO A 82 -3.08 1.85 3.90
CA PRO A 82 -2.55 3.05 4.55
C PRO A 82 -2.55 4.25 3.60
N LYS A 83 -2.79 5.45 4.14
CA LYS A 83 -2.64 6.71 3.40
C LYS A 83 -1.23 6.81 2.79
N ASN A 84 -1.15 7.05 1.48
CA ASN A 84 0.10 7.25 0.76
C ASN A 84 0.02 8.50 -0.14
N PRO A 85 0.39 9.69 0.40
CA PRO A 85 0.42 10.93 -0.38
C PRO A 85 1.46 10.96 -1.50
N ALA A 86 2.40 10.01 -1.52
CA ALA A 86 3.42 9.92 -2.56
C ALA A 86 2.96 9.09 -3.78
N GLY A 87 1.83 8.38 -3.68
CA GLY A 87 1.27 7.61 -4.77
C GLY A 87 0.77 8.49 -5.92
N ASN A 88 1.00 8.06 -7.17
CA ASN A 88 0.75 8.88 -8.36
C ASN A 88 -0.74 9.18 -8.61
N CYS A 89 -1.65 8.38 -8.08
CA CYS A 89 -3.10 8.59 -8.20
C CYS A 89 -3.74 9.05 -6.88
N TYR A 90 -2.94 9.64 -5.98
CA TYR A 90 -3.39 10.11 -4.69
C TYR A 90 -4.47 11.20 -4.81
N ASP A 91 -5.55 10.99 -4.06
CA ASP A 91 -6.59 11.97 -3.81
C ASP A 91 -6.99 11.85 -2.34
N GLU A 92 -6.90 12.94 -1.57
CA GLU A 92 -7.12 12.91 -0.13
C GLU A 92 -8.51 12.43 0.28
N SER A 93 -9.52 12.70 -0.54
CA SER A 93 -10.92 12.38 -0.22
C SER A 93 -11.37 11.06 -0.82
N LYS A 94 -10.88 10.70 -1.99
CA LYS A 94 -11.37 9.56 -2.78
C LYS A 94 -10.40 8.38 -2.83
N ASN A 95 -9.11 8.65 -2.79
CA ASN A 95 -8.06 7.64 -2.94
C ASN A 95 -6.86 7.95 -2.04
N PRO A 96 -7.04 7.93 -0.71
CA PRO A 96 -5.97 8.29 0.22
C PRO A 96 -4.78 7.32 0.13
N ALA A 97 -4.99 6.10 -0.36
CA ALA A 97 -3.95 5.10 -0.59
C ALA A 97 -3.10 5.35 -1.84
N GLY A 98 -3.50 6.28 -2.73
CA GLY A 98 -2.72 6.64 -3.92
C GLY A 98 -2.59 5.54 -4.98
N ILE A 99 -3.56 4.62 -5.02
CA ILE A 99 -3.56 3.47 -5.93
C ILE A 99 -4.05 3.90 -7.31
N CYS A 100 -3.29 3.60 -8.35
CA CYS A 100 -3.76 3.74 -9.72
C CYS A 100 -4.48 2.46 -10.13
N CYS A 101 -5.66 2.58 -10.71
CA CYS A 101 -6.43 1.46 -11.24
C CYS A 101 -7.02 1.90 -12.56
N TYR A 102 -6.85 1.09 -13.60
CA TYR A 102 -7.47 1.32 -14.89
C TYR A 102 -8.02 0.02 -15.47
N ALA A 103 -9.20 0.11 -16.08
CA ALA A 103 -9.91 -1.03 -16.63
C ALA A 103 -10.53 -0.66 -17.98
N GLU A 104 -10.38 -1.57 -18.93
CA GLU A 104 -11.03 -1.59 -20.25
C GLU A 104 -11.95 -2.80 -20.33
N SER A 105 -12.53 -3.09 -21.51
CA SER A 105 -13.42 -4.24 -21.64
C SER A 105 -12.69 -5.57 -21.38
N GLN A 106 -11.45 -5.73 -21.84
CA GLN A 106 -10.77 -7.04 -21.84
C GLN A 106 -9.54 -7.10 -20.94
N ALA A 107 -9.16 -6.00 -20.29
CA ALA A 107 -8.02 -5.96 -19.39
C ALA A 107 -8.21 -4.91 -18.31
N TRP A 108 -7.56 -5.13 -17.18
CA TRP A 108 -7.38 -4.11 -16.15
C TRP A 108 -6.03 -4.32 -15.46
N ALA A 109 -5.54 -3.25 -14.84
CA ALA A 109 -4.42 -3.31 -13.91
C ALA A 109 -4.58 -2.30 -12.78
N ALA A 110 -3.98 -2.60 -11.63
CA ALA A 110 -3.93 -1.72 -10.48
C ALA A 110 -2.54 -1.76 -9.84
N CYS A 111 -2.08 -0.63 -9.33
CA CYS A 111 -0.77 -0.52 -8.72
C CYS A 111 -0.73 0.54 -7.62
N GLY A 112 0.19 0.36 -6.67
CA GLY A 112 0.42 1.29 -5.57
C GLY A 112 1.90 1.44 -5.27
N GLN A 113 2.36 2.68 -5.09
CA GLN A 113 3.74 2.97 -4.73
C GLN A 113 4.09 2.37 -3.35
N LYS A 114 5.31 1.84 -3.21
CA LYS A 114 5.83 1.33 -1.95
C LYS A 114 6.29 2.44 -1.01
N PHE A 115 6.18 2.17 0.28
CA PHE A 115 6.66 3.00 1.38
C PHE A 115 8.15 2.78 1.66
N THR A 116 8.68 1.58 1.41
CA THR A 116 10.10 1.27 1.63
C THR A 116 11.01 1.82 0.53
N ASP A 117 10.59 1.69 -0.73
CA ASP A 117 11.28 2.23 -1.90
C ASP A 117 10.29 2.99 -2.79
N LYS A 118 10.44 4.32 -2.84
CA LYS A 118 9.56 5.20 -3.60
C LYS A 118 9.73 5.05 -5.12
N ASN A 119 10.78 4.39 -5.58
CA ASN A 119 11.01 4.09 -6.99
C ASN A 119 10.26 2.84 -7.46
N LEU A 120 9.66 2.09 -6.53
CA LEU A 120 8.93 0.88 -6.82
C LEU A 120 7.44 1.03 -6.49
N ALA A 121 6.62 0.33 -7.26
CA ALA A 121 5.20 0.14 -7.00
C ALA A 121 4.86 -1.34 -7.11
N PHE A 122 3.97 -1.83 -6.24
CA PHE A 122 3.40 -3.17 -6.42
C PHE A 122 2.26 -3.10 -7.41
N CYS A 123 2.25 -3.97 -8.40
CA CYS A 123 1.27 -4.00 -9.49
C CYS A 123 0.61 -5.36 -9.59
N VAL A 124 -0.70 -5.34 -9.87
CA VAL A 124 -1.51 -6.51 -10.20
C VAL A 124 -2.31 -6.27 -11.47
N ASP A 125 -2.59 -7.32 -12.25
CA ASP A 125 -3.40 -7.22 -13.46
C ASP A 125 -4.39 -8.38 -13.65
N SER A 126 -5.27 -8.20 -14.63
CA SER A 126 -6.27 -9.19 -15.09
C SER A 126 -5.71 -10.56 -15.49
N ARG A 127 -4.42 -10.66 -15.82
CA ARG A 127 -3.76 -11.94 -16.17
C ARG A 127 -3.28 -12.70 -14.92
N GLY A 128 -3.50 -12.13 -13.74
CA GLY A 128 -3.04 -12.67 -12.46
C GLY A 128 -1.58 -12.37 -12.15
N VAL A 129 -0.94 -11.46 -12.89
CA VAL A 129 0.43 -11.02 -12.57
C VAL A 129 0.41 -10.24 -11.25
N LYS A 130 1.44 -10.47 -10.42
CA LYS A 130 1.67 -9.78 -9.15
C LYS A 130 3.16 -9.51 -9.04
N THR A 131 3.58 -8.27 -9.23
CA THR A 131 5.02 -7.97 -9.33
C THR A 131 5.33 -6.52 -8.98
N ASP A 132 6.60 -6.24 -8.76
CA ASP A 132 7.10 -4.89 -8.54
C ASP A 132 7.47 -4.26 -9.86
N ILE A 133 6.98 -3.05 -10.09
CA ILE A 133 7.27 -2.23 -11.27
C ILE A 133 7.93 -0.93 -10.85
N ASN A 134 8.49 -0.19 -11.81
CA ASN A 134 8.91 1.19 -11.54
C ASN A 134 7.70 2.04 -11.15
N SER A 135 7.82 2.85 -10.09
CA SER A 135 6.72 3.70 -9.64
C SER A 135 6.29 4.71 -10.72
N ALA A 136 7.17 5.10 -11.65
CA ALA A 136 6.82 5.94 -12.79
C ALA A 136 5.84 5.27 -13.77
N ASP A 137 5.85 3.94 -13.85
CA ASP A 137 4.92 3.17 -14.69
C ASP A 137 3.55 2.99 -14.01
N CYS A 138 3.48 3.19 -12.70
CA CYS A 138 2.24 3.15 -11.94
C CYS A 138 1.43 4.43 -12.11
N LYS A 139 0.58 4.49 -13.14
CA LYS A 139 -0.20 5.68 -13.51
C LYS A 139 -1.67 5.34 -13.75
N SER A 140 -2.53 6.36 -13.83
CA SER A 140 -3.98 6.23 -14.01
C SER A 140 -4.41 5.55 -15.33
N SER A 141 -3.50 5.30 -16.26
CA SER A 141 -3.72 4.60 -17.53
C SER A 141 -3.00 3.24 -17.61
N ILE A 142 -2.67 2.64 -16.46
CA ILE A 142 -1.99 1.35 -16.41
C ILE A 142 -2.88 0.21 -16.93
N THR A 143 -2.49 -0.44 -18.04
CA THR A 143 -3.28 -1.54 -18.62
C THR A 143 -2.74 -2.93 -18.27
N GLN A 144 -1.50 -3.02 -17.81
CA GLN A 144 -0.83 -4.27 -17.47
C GLN A 144 0.41 -4.01 -16.60
N CYS A 145 0.81 -5.02 -15.83
CA CYS A 145 2.07 -4.98 -15.10
C CYS A 145 3.22 -5.47 -16.01
N ARG A 146 4.26 -4.64 -16.17
CA ARG A 146 5.51 -4.97 -16.86
C ARG A 146 6.68 -4.59 -15.97
N ASN A 147 7.66 -5.47 -15.88
CA ASN A 147 8.93 -5.23 -15.20
C ASN A 147 9.89 -4.45 -16.09
#